data_AF-A0A5K0WLS4-F1
#
_entry.id   AF-A0A5K0WLS4-F1
#
_cell.length_a   1.000
_cell.length_b   1.000
_cell.length_c   1.000
_cell.angle_alpha   90.00
_cell.angle_beta   90.00
_cell.angle_gamma   90.00
#
_symmetry.space_group_name_H-M   'P 1'
#
loop_
_entity.id
_entity.type
_entity.pdbx_description
1 polymer ?
#
loop_
_entity_poly.entity_id
_entity_poly.type
_entity_poly.pdbx_seq_one_letter_code
_entity_poly.pdbx_strand_id
1 'polypeptide(L)'
;MAQSLELLLIQCLMPDNDARKKAEEQIEQFSKHPQVVVALTEHLRTAKTSNVRQLSAVLLRKKITGHWAKLSPQLRDSVKSTLISSITTEH
;
A
#
# COMPACT_ATOMS: atom_id res chain seq x y z
N MET A 1 -7.35 9.00 14.83
CA MET A 1 -5.92 8.80 14.50
C MET A 1 -5.77 7.48 13.76
N ALA A 2 -5.78 7.50 12.42
CA ALA A 2 -5.18 6.38 11.69
C ALA A 2 -3.68 6.49 11.92
N GLN A 3 -3.06 5.48 12.53
CA GLN A 3 -1.60 5.36 12.45
C GLN A 3 -1.25 5.47 10.96
N SER A 4 -0.34 6.39 10.59
CA SER A 4 0.07 6.57 9.19
C SER A 4 0.36 5.19 8.60
N LEU A 5 -0.22 4.84 7.44
CA LEU A 5 -0.10 3.50 6.86
C LEU A 5 1.36 3.01 6.82
N GLU A 6 2.32 3.92 6.61
CA GLU A 6 3.75 3.68 6.75
C GLU A 6 4.16 3.05 8.10
N LEU A 7 3.65 3.54 9.23
CA LEU A 7 3.93 2.98 10.56
C LEU A 7 3.38 1.57 10.71
N LEU A 8 2.21 1.28 10.13
CA LEU A 8 1.65 -0.07 10.14
C LEU A 8 2.52 -1.01 9.30
N LEU A 9 2.95 -0.56 8.11
CA LEU A 9 3.85 -1.32 7.24
C LEU A 9 5.19 -1.60 7.93
N ILE A 10 5.74 -0.62 8.67
CA ILE A 10 6.97 -0.80 9.47
C ILE A 10 6.74 -1.83 10.59
N GLN A 11 5.61 -1.75 11.31
CA GLN A 11 5.28 -2.70 12.38
C GLN A 11 5.14 -4.14 11.87
N CYS A 12 4.58 -4.34 10.68
CA CYS A 12 4.54 -5.66 10.03
C CYS A 12 5.93 -6.26 9.75
N LEU A 13 6.97 -5.43 9.73
CA LEU A 13 8.35 -5.83 9.47
C LEU A 13 9.20 -5.96 10.75
N MET A 14 8.65 -5.63 11.92
CA MET A 14 9.37 -5.75 13.20
C MET A 14 9.40 -7.21 13.68
N PRO A 15 10.37 -7.61 14.54
CA PRO A 15 10.42 -8.96 15.09
C PRO A 15 9.34 -9.26 16.14
N ASP A 16 8.67 -8.23 16.67
CA ASP A 16 7.60 -8.39 17.67
C ASP A 16 6.31 -8.94 17.05
N ASN A 17 5.94 -10.18 17.41
CA ASN A 17 4.78 -10.86 16.83
C ASN A 17 3.43 -10.22 17.19
N ASP A 18 3.30 -9.62 18.38
CA ASP A 18 2.06 -8.97 18.80
C ASP A 18 1.85 -7.65 18.04
N ALA A 19 2.92 -6.87 17.90
CA ALA A 19 2.93 -5.65 17.09
C ALA A 19 2.65 -5.94 15.61
N ARG A 20 3.25 -7.00 15.05
CA ARG A 20 2.99 -7.44 13.68
C ARG A 20 1.52 -7.79 13.48
N LYS A 21 0.96 -8.63 14.36
CA LYS A 21 -0.43 -9.09 14.25
C LYS A 21 -1.40 -7.91 14.32
N LYS A 22 -1.22 -7.00 15.29
CA LYS A 22 -2.03 -5.78 15.41
C LYS A 22 -1.94 -4.88 14.18
N ALA A 23 -0.75 -4.78 13.57
CA ALA A 23 -0.57 -3.98 12.36
C ALA A 23 -1.26 -4.64 11.15
N GLU A 24 -1.15 -5.96 11.00
CA GLU A 24 -1.84 -6.72 9.96
C GLU A 24 -3.36 -6.58 10.06
N GLU A 25 -3.93 -6.70 11.27
CA GLU A 25 -5.37 -6.52 11.52
C GLU A 25 -5.84 -5.10 11.13
N GLN A 26 -5.08 -4.07 11.49
CA GLN A 26 -5.38 -2.69 11.10
C GLN A 26 -5.27 -2.47 9.59
N ILE A 27 -4.25 -3.03 8.94
CA ILE A 27 -4.11 -2.99 7.48
C ILE A 27 -5.28 -3.72 6.80
N GLU A 28 -5.73 -4.85 7.35
CA GLU A 28 -6.86 -5.59 6.81
C GLU A 28 -8.15 -4.78 6.90
N GLN A 29 -8.40 -4.10 8.02
CA GLN A 29 -9.53 -3.19 8.18
C GLN A 29 -9.45 -2.02 7.19
N PHE A 30 -8.29 -1.37 7.09
CA PHE A 30 -8.07 -0.28 6.13
C PHE A 30 -8.26 -0.75 4.67
N SER A 31 -7.85 -1.98 4.38
CA SER A 31 -7.98 -2.62 3.06
C SER A 31 -9.43 -2.87 2.61
N LYS A 32 -10.42 -2.67 3.47
CA LYS A 32 -11.84 -2.71 3.08
C LYS A 32 -12.25 -1.49 2.27
N HIS A 33 -11.50 -0.39 2.36
CA HIS A 33 -11.78 0.86 1.67
C HIS A 33 -10.99 0.98 0.37
N PRO A 34 -11.59 1.47 -0.73
CA PRO A 34 -10.89 1.66 -2.02
C PRO A 34 -9.67 2.61 -1.93
N GLN A 35 -9.66 3.52 -0.95
CA GLN A 35 -8.53 4.43 -0.69
C GLN A 35 -7.21 3.70 -0.42
N VAL A 36 -7.25 2.43 -0.01
CA VAL A 36 -6.06 1.60 0.17
C VAL A 36 -5.21 1.51 -1.11
N VAL A 37 -5.84 1.53 -2.29
CA VAL A 37 -5.11 1.46 -3.57
C VAL A 37 -4.25 2.70 -3.77
N VAL A 38 -4.80 3.88 -3.50
CA VAL A 38 -4.08 5.16 -3.64
C VAL A 38 -2.93 5.22 -2.64
N ALA A 39 -3.23 4.95 -1.37
CA ALA A 39 -2.24 5.03 -0.30
C ALA A 39 -1.07 4.05 -0.50
N LEU A 40 -1.34 2.79 -0.90
CA LEU A 40 -0.27 1.82 -1.18
C LEU A 40 0.53 2.19 -2.44
N THR A 41 -0.10 2.82 -3.44
CA THR A 41 0.59 3.29 -4.65
C THR A 41 1.55 4.45 -4.31
N GLU A 42 1.15 5.35 -3.41
CA GLU A 42 2.01 6.43 -2.93
C GLU A 42 3.23 5.87 -2.18
N HIS A 43 3.04 4.97 -1.21
CA HIS A 43 4.15 4.38 -0.45
C HIS A 43 5.08 3.51 -1.30
N LEU A 44 4.56 2.83 -2.33
CA LEU A 44 5.38 2.12 -3.30
C LEU A 44 6.41 3.06 -3.95
N ARG A 45 6.03 4.31 -4.22
CA ARG A 45 6.88 5.31 -4.87
C ARG A 45 7.76 6.10 -3.89
N THR A 46 7.21 6.50 -2.75
CA THR A 46 7.84 7.53 -1.89
C THR A 46 8.53 6.95 -0.66
N ALA A 47 8.24 5.71 -0.26
CA ALA A 47 8.83 5.15 0.95
C ALA A 47 10.36 5.04 0.82
N LYS A 48 11.06 5.56 1.82
CA LYS A 48 12.53 5.55 1.87
C LYS A 48 13.09 4.14 2.05
N THR A 49 12.39 3.33 2.84
CA THR A 49 12.78 1.95 3.16
C THR A 49 12.34 1.00 2.05
N SER A 50 13.28 0.24 1.48
CA SER A 50 13.01 -0.76 0.43
C SER A 50 11.95 -1.78 0.86
N ASN A 51 12.04 -2.30 2.09
CA ASN A 51 11.08 -3.28 2.62
C ASN A 51 9.65 -2.73 2.69
N VAL A 52 9.48 -1.43 3.01
CA VAL A 52 8.16 -0.77 3.02
C VAL A 52 7.62 -0.62 1.60
N ARG A 53 8.47 -0.27 0.63
CA ARG A 53 8.08 -0.23 -0.80
C ARG A 53 7.62 -1.61 -1.28
N GLN A 54 8.39 -2.64 -0.97
CA GLN A 54 8.09 -4.03 -1.37
C GLN A 54 6.79 -4.52 -0.73
N LEU A 55 6.60 -4.32 0.58
CA LEU A 55 5.37 -4.70 1.26
C LEU A 55 4.16 -3.94 0.70
N SER A 56 4.32 -2.64 0.40
CA SER A 56 3.27 -1.84 -0.26
C SER A 56 2.89 -2.42 -1.62
N ALA A 57 3.87 -2.80 -2.44
CA ALA A 57 3.64 -3.42 -3.74
C ALA A 57 2.92 -4.78 -3.64
N VAL A 58 3.30 -5.61 -2.67
CA VAL A 58 2.65 -6.91 -2.40
C VAL A 58 1.19 -6.72 -2.02
N LEU A 59 0.91 -5.83 -1.07
CA LEU A 59 -0.45 -5.54 -0.63
C LEU A 59 -1.29 -4.90 -1.74
N LEU A 60 -0.69 -3.99 -2.53
CA LEU A 60 -1.34 -3.33 -3.64
C LEU A 60 -1.78 -4.37 -4.68
N ARG A 61 -0.90 -5.28 -5.08
CA ARG A 61 -1.21 -6.38 -6.01
C ARG A 61 -2.38 -7.23 -5.51
N LYS A 62 -2.47 -7.49 -4.21
CA LYS A 62 -3.55 -8.28 -3.60
C LYS A 62 -4.90 -7.56 -3.55
N LYS A 63 -4.91 -6.22 -3.46
CA LYS A 63 -6.14 -5.43 -3.21
C LYS A 63 -6.65 -4.67 -4.42
N ILE A 64 -5.78 -4.33 -5.37
CA ILE A 64 -6.12 -3.47 -6.51
C ILE A 64 -7.27 -4.05 -7.35
N THR A 65 -7.28 -5.35 -7.61
CA THR A 65 -8.31 -6.02 -8.44
C THR A 65 -9.71 -5.90 -7.83
N GLY A 66 -9.83 -6.09 -6.51
CA GLY A 66 -11.11 -6.02 -5.79
C GLY A 66 -11.68 -4.61 -5.64
N HIS A 67 -10.85 -3.57 -5.76
CA HIS A 67 -11.26 -2.17 -5.62
C HIS A 67 -11.22 -1.37 -6.91
N TRP A 68 -10.65 -1.92 -7.99
CA TRP A 68 -10.44 -1.19 -9.25
C TRP A 68 -11.73 -0.54 -9.77
N ALA A 69 -12.82 -1.31 -9.82
CA ALA A 69 -14.12 -0.85 -10.29
C ALA A 69 -14.75 0.25 -9.40
N LYS A 70 -14.29 0.41 -8.15
CA LYS A 70 -14.77 1.41 -7.19
C LYS A 70 -13.99 2.72 -7.24
N LEU A 71 -12.85 2.75 -7.92
CA LEU A 71 -12.06 3.97 -8.09
C LEU A 71 -12.68 4.86 -9.18
N SER A 72 -12.57 6.17 -9.00
CA SER A 72 -12.93 7.13 -10.04
C SER A 72 -12.00 7.00 -11.25
N PRO A 73 -12.44 7.38 -12.46
CA PRO A 73 -11.60 7.32 -13.66
C PRO A 73 -10.27 8.06 -13.50
N GLN A 74 -10.26 9.24 -12.85
CA GLN A 74 -9.03 10.00 -12.62
C GLN A 74 -8.05 9.25 -11.71
N LEU A 75 -8.54 8.61 -10.65
CA LEU A 75 -7.69 7.83 -9.75
C LEU A 75 -7.13 6.58 -10.44
N ARG A 76 -7.91 5.93 -11.29
CA ARG A 76 -7.42 4.79 -12.09
C ARG A 76 -6.29 5.20 -13.00
N ASP A 77 -6.42 6.33 -13.69
CA ASP A 77 -5.38 6.83 -14.59
C ASP A 77 -4.11 7.20 -13.82
N SER A 78 -4.25 7.92 -12.70
CA SER A 78 -3.12 8.26 -11.82
C SER A 78 -2.39 7.02 -11.28
N VAL A 79 -3.13 6.02 -10.79
CA VAL A 79 -2.56 4.76 -10.32
C VAL A 79 -1.84 4.03 -11.46
N LYS A 80 -2.45 3.95 -12.65
CA LYS A 80 -1.85 3.29 -13.82
C LYS A 80 -0.55 3.98 -14.23
N SER A 81 -0.57 5.30 -14.36
CA SER A 81 0.61 6.11 -14.72
C SER A 81 1.72 5.95 -13.68
N THR A 82 1.37 5.93 -12.39
CA THR A 82 2.34 5.73 -11.31
C THR A 82 2.95 4.33 -11.35
N LEU A 83 2.14 3.29 -11.55
CA LEU A 83 2.60 1.91 -11.65
C LEU A 83 3.53 1.71 -12.85
N ILE A 84 3.18 2.24 -14.03
CA ILE A 84 4.03 2.18 -15.22
C ILE A 84 5.35 2.92 -14.97
N SER A 85 5.30 4.13 -14.42
CA SER A 85 6.53 4.86 -14.05
C SER A 85 7.37 4.08 -13.06
N SER A 86 6.77 3.42 -12.07
CA SER A 86 7.52 2.68 -11.05
C SER A 86 8.25 1.43 -11.57
N ILE A 87 7.80 0.84 -12.68
CA ILE A 87 8.48 -0.31 -13.31
C ILE A 87 9.47 0.12 -14.40
N THR A 88 9.24 1.27 -15.05
CA THR A 88 10.11 1.78 -16.12
C THR A 88 11.28 2.58 -15.56
N THR A 89 11.12 3.17 -14.38
CA THR A 89 12.19 3.83 -13.64
C THR A 89 12.83 2.79 -12.70
N GLU A 90 13.79 2.02 -13.23
CA GLU A 90 14.71 1.23 -12.39
C GLU A 90 15.49 2.19 -11.47
N HIS A 91 15.43 1.94 -10.16
CA HIS A 91 16.21 2.62 -9.12
C HIS A 91 17.20 1.64 -8.50
#